data_AF-A0A935FZA6-F1
#
_entry.id   AF-A0A935FZA6-F1
#
_cell.length_a   1.000
_cell.length_b   1.000
_cell.length_c   1.000
_cell.angle_alpha   90.00
_cell.angle_beta   90.00
_cell.angle_gamma   90.00
#
_symmetry.space_group_name_H-M   'P 1'
#
loop_
_entity.id
_entity.type
_entity.pdbx_description
1 polymer ?
#
loop_
_entity_poly.entity_id
_entity_poly.type
_entity_poly.pdbx_seq_one_letter_code
_entity_poly.pdbx_strand_id
1 'polypeptide(L)'
;MPLTTSYSTANLTRILEQSIIYDCACPAQVCKELTGLRALFAYQEKCLNATDTDRAVHQRIALAVREAHALMETCLADVLALEGWNVKDLTMPAELQKRLIDRATNT
;
A
#
# COMPACT_ATOMS: atom_id res chain seq x y z
N MET A 1 -2.31 19.69 -4.38
CA MET A 1 -0.91 19.17 -4.31
C MET A 1 -1.00 17.67 -4.47
N PRO A 2 -0.24 17.06 -5.39
CA PRO A 2 -0.31 15.63 -5.65
C PRO A 2 0.19 14.80 -4.46
N LEU A 3 -0.20 13.53 -4.40
CA LEU A 3 0.40 12.57 -3.47
C LEU A 3 1.90 12.39 -3.79
N THR A 4 2.73 12.37 -2.76
CA THR A 4 4.13 11.99 -2.87
C THR A 4 4.25 10.49 -2.67
N THR A 5 4.82 9.78 -3.63
CA THR A 5 4.92 8.31 -3.61
C THR A 5 6.37 7.87 -3.55
N SER A 6 6.75 7.10 -2.52
CA SER A 6 8.05 6.44 -2.44
C SER A 6 8.03 5.09 -3.16
N TYR A 7 6.88 4.42 -3.15
CA TYR A 7 6.66 3.18 -3.90
C TYR A 7 5.84 3.43 -5.16
N SER A 8 6.35 3.06 -6.34
CA SER A 8 5.56 3.14 -7.58
C SER A 8 4.39 2.15 -7.58
N THR A 9 3.40 2.30 -8.47
CA THR A 9 2.36 1.27 -8.66
C THR A 9 2.97 -0.09 -9.01
N ALA A 10 4.02 -0.11 -9.83
CA ALA A 10 4.75 -1.34 -10.17
C ALA A 10 5.42 -1.98 -8.94
N ASN A 11 5.95 -1.17 -8.01
CA ASN A 11 6.50 -1.66 -6.76
C ASN A 11 5.43 -2.36 -5.92
N LEU A 12 4.25 -1.75 -5.78
CA LEU A 12 3.14 -2.34 -5.02
C LEU A 12 2.68 -3.66 -5.67
N THR A 13 2.51 -3.68 -7.00
CA THR A 13 2.16 -4.91 -7.74
C THR A 13 3.19 -6.02 -7.51
N ARG A 14 4.48 -5.72 -7.60
CA ARG A 14 5.55 -6.70 -7.39
C ARG A 14 5.54 -7.30 -5.98
N ILE A 15 5.26 -6.50 -4.95
CA ILE A 15 5.14 -6.99 -3.57
C ILE A 15 3.89 -7.88 -3.43
N LEU A 16 2.76 -7.47 -4.04
CA LEU A 16 1.51 -8.23 -4.02
C LEU A 16 1.66 -9.59 -4.69
N GLU A 17 2.25 -9.66 -5.88
CA GLU A 17 2.44 -10.91 -6.63
C GLU A 17 3.22 -11.97 -5.82
N GLN A 18 4.25 -11.54 -5.10
CA GLN A 18 5.04 -12.43 -4.23
C GLN A 18 4.28 -12.89 -2.99
N SER A 19 3.17 -12.23 -2.65
CA SER A 19 2.36 -12.51 -1.48
C SER A 19 1.12 -13.36 -1.78
N ILE A 20 0.73 -13.49 -3.06
CA ILE A 20 -0.41 -14.32 -3.51
C ILE A 20 -0.21 -15.80 -3.16
N ILE A 21 1.04 -16.25 -3.10
CA ILE A 21 1.38 -17.67 -2.91
C ILE A 21 1.18 -18.11 -1.44
N TYR A 22 1.07 -17.19 -0.49
CA TYR A 22 1.35 -17.48 0.91
C TYR A 22 0.23 -17.15 1.91
N ASP A 23 -0.96 -16.78 1.44
CA ASP A 23 -2.19 -16.47 2.20
C ASP A 23 -2.12 -15.42 3.33
N CYS A 24 -0.93 -14.94 3.72
CA CYS A 24 -0.72 -13.70 4.46
C CYS A 24 0.75 -13.28 4.48
N ALA A 25 1.11 -12.26 3.70
CA ALA A 25 2.30 -11.45 3.95
C ALA A 25 1.85 -10.05 4.39
N CYS A 26 2.35 -9.55 5.51
CA CYS A 26 1.99 -8.23 6.04
C CYS A 26 2.23 -7.09 5.04
N PRO A 27 3.31 -7.10 4.21
CA PRO A 27 3.50 -6.09 3.16
C PRO A 27 2.34 -5.99 2.18
N ALA A 28 1.72 -7.11 1.79
CA ALA A 28 0.61 -7.10 0.84
C ALA A 28 -0.63 -6.40 1.39
N GLN A 29 -0.91 -6.52 2.69
CA GLN A 29 -2.03 -5.80 3.31
C GLN A 29 -1.80 -4.29 3.26
N VAL A 30 -0.57 -3.84 3.55
CA VAL A 30 -0.18 -2.43 3.44
C VAL A 30 -0.25 -1.94 1.99
N CYS A 31 0.19 -2.75 1.01
CA CYS A 31 0.08 -2.40 -0.41
C CYS A 31 -1.38 -2.24 -0.89
N LYS A 32 -2.31 -3.09 -0.39
CA LYS A 32 -3.74 -2.96 -0.69
C LYS A 32 -4.30 -1.64 -0.16
N GLU A 33 -3.96 -1.28 1.08
CA GLU A 33 -4.40 -0.02 1.68
C GLU A 33 -3.84 1.20 0.92
N LEU A 34 -2.54 1.20 0.59
CA LEU A 34 -1.93 2.26 -0.23
C LEU A 34 -2.63 2.43 -1.58
N THR A 35 -2.99 1.31 -2.23
CA THR A 35 -3.73 1.32 -3.49
C THR A 35 -5.11 1.93 -3.32
N GLY A 36 -5.81 1.57 -2.24
CA GLY A 36 -7.11 2.13 -1.87
C GLY A 36 -7.05 3.64 -1.60
N LEU A 37 -6.08 4.09 -0.82
CA LEU A 37 -5.85 5.52 -0.52
C LEU A 37 -5.58 6.32 -1.80
N ARG A 38 -4.76 5.80 -2.72
CA ARG A 38 -4.51 6.45 -4.02
C ARG A 38 -5.79 6.55 -4.87
N ALA A 39 -6.59 5.49 -4.91
CA ALA A 39 -7.87 5.50 -5.63
C ALA A 39 -8.85 6.52 -5.01
N LEU A 40 -8.93 6.56 -3.68
CA LEU A 40 -9.79 7.50 -2.97
C LEU A 40 -9.35 8.95 -3.22
N PHE A 41 -8.05 9.26 -3.12
CA PHE A 41 -7.52 10.58 -3.42
C PHE A 41 -7.85 11.01 -4.86
N ALA A 42 -7.59 10.12 -5.83
CA ALA A 42 -7.88 10.38 -7.23
C ALA A 42 -9.37 10.62 -7.49
N TYR A 43 -10.26 9.93 -6.77
CA TYR A 43 -11.68 10.20 -6.82
C TYR A 43 -12.03 11.59 -6.29
N GLN A 44 -11.49 11.99 -5.13
CA GLN A 44 -11.76 13.33 -4.57
C GLN A 44 -11.30 14.45 -5.51
N GLU A 45 -10.15 14.30 -6.17
CA GLU A 45 -9.62 15.29 -7.11
C GLU A 45 -10.42 15.39 -8.41
N LYS A 46 -11.11 14.32 -8.81
CA LYS A 46 -11.87 14.23 -10.08
C LYS A 46 -13.37 14.48 -9.91
N CYS A 47 -13.85 14.63 -8.68
CA CYS A 47 -15.28 14.75 -8.42
C CYS A 47 -15.86 16.08 -8.93
N LEU A 48 -17.14 16.07 -9.30
CA LEU A 48 -17.86 17.27 -9.71
C LEU A 48 -18.29 18.05 -8.46
N ASN A 49 -17.64 19.19 -8.26
CA ASN A 49 -17.83 20.05 -7.10
C ASN A 49 -18.97 21.05 -7.32
N ALA A 50 -20.21 20.62 -7.13
CA ALA A 50 -21.41 21.41 -7.44
C ALA A 50 -21.63 22.62 -6.50
N THR A 51 -21.29 22.48 -5.21
CA THR A 51 -21.41 23.56 -4.21
C THR A 51 -20.10 23.84 -3.48
N ASP A 52 -20.05 24.94 -2.71
CA ASP A 52 -18.91 25.22 -1.81
C ASP A 52 -18.77 24.16 -0.71
N THR A 53 -19.88 23.65 -0.20
CA THR A 53 -19.88 22.55 0.78
C THR A 53 -19.27 21.29 0.18
N ASP A 54 -19.65 20.94 -1.05
CA ASP A 54 -19.09 19.76 -1.74
C ASP A 54 -17.57 19.91 -1.89
N ARG A 55 -17.10 21.09 -2.35
CA ARG A 55 -15.66 21.40 -2.42
C ARG A 55 -14.96 21.18 -1.09
N ALA A 56 -15.53 21.71 0.00
CA ALA A 56 -14.94 21.60 1.33
C ALA A 56 -14.88 20.14 1.81
N VAL A 57 -15.91 19.33 1.54
CA VAL A 57 -15.93 17.89 1.85
C VAL A 57 -14.82 17.17 1.12
N HIS A 58 -14.73 17.33 -0.21
CA HIS A 58 -13.73 16.66 -1.03
C HIS A 58 -12.29 17.06 -0.63
N GLN A 59 -12.06 18.35 -0.36
CA GLN A 59 -10.77 18.85 0.13
C GLN A 59 -10.40 18.26 1.49
N ARG A 60 -11.36 18.18 2.42
CA ARG A 60 -11.10 17.63 3.76
C ARG A 60 -10.73 16.15 3.71
N ILE A 61 -11.39 15.38 2.84
CA ILE A 61 -11.07 13.96 2.63
C ILE A 61 -9.70 13.83 1.95
N ALA A 62 -9.45 14.57 0.87
CA ALA A 62 -8.17 14.53 0.16
C ALA A 62 -6.98 14.86 1.08
N LEU A 63 -7.15 15.82 2.00
CA LEU A 63 -6.14 16.15 3.01
C LEU A 63 -5.86 14.97 3.96
N ALA A 64 -6.91 14.35 4.52
CA ALA A 64 -6.76 13.18 5.40
C ALA A 64 -6.11 12.00 4.68
N VAL A 65 -6.54 11.73 3.44
CA VAL A 65 -6.00 10.64 2.63
C VAL A 65 -4.53 10.85 2.34
N ARG A 66 -4.09 12.09 2.10
CA ARG A 66 -2.68 12.40 1.89
C ARG A 66 -1.83 12.13 3.14
N GLU A 67 -2.31 12.50 4.32
CA GLU A 67 -1.62 12.23 5.59
C GLU A 67 -1.53 10.72 5.87
N ALA A 68 -2.65 10.01 5.70
CA ALA A 68 -2.69 8.56 5.84
C ALA A 68 -1.80 7.85 4.81
N HIS A 69 -1.79 8.32 3.56
CA HIS A 69 -0.95 7.77 2.49
C HIS A 69 0.54 7.88 2.83
N ALA A 70 0.99 9.04 3.31
CA ALA A 70 2.37 9.22 3.74
C ALA A 70 2.74 8.29 4.91
N LEU A 71 1.86 8.16 5.90
CA LEU A 71 2.06 7.24 7.02
C LEU A 71 2.17 5.78 6.56
N MET A 72 1.31 5.36 5.63
CA MET A 72 1.32 3.99 5.12
C MET A 72 2.53 3.70 4.21
N GLU A 73 3.09 4.69 3.52
CA GLU A 73 4.35 4.52 2.78
C GLU A 73 5.51 4.23 3.75
N THR A 74 5.59 4.95 4.88
CA THR A 74 6.55 4.66 5.95
C THR A 74 6.31 3.27 6.55
N CYS A 75 5.06 2.94 6.86
CA CYS A 75 4.69 1.62 7.37
C CYS A 75 5.14 0.49 6.43
N LEU A 76 4.98 0.65 5.12
CA LEU A 76 5.45 -0.35 4.15
C LEU A 76 6.96 -0.53 4.21
N ALA A 77 7.72 0.57 4.29
CA ALA A 77 9.17 0.51 4.41
C ALA A 77 9.61 -0.24 5.69
N ASP A 78 8.98 0.06 6.82
CA ASP A 78 9.27 -0.57 8.10
C ASP A 78 8.94 -2.07 8.07
N VAL A 79 7.78 -2.44 7.53
CA VAL A 79 7.37 -3.85 7.41
C VAL A 79 8.31 -4.63 6.49
N LEU A 80 8.68 -4.06 5.34
CA LEU A 80 9.66 -4.68 4.45
C LEU A 80 11.01 -4.89 5.15
N ALA A 81 11.47 -3.92 5.95
CA ALA A 81 12.71 -4.04 6.72
C ALA A 81 12.61 -5.10 7.83
N LEU A 82 11.51 -5.13 8.58
CA LEU A 82 11.26 -6.12 9.65
C LEU A 82 11.21 -7.55 9.11
N GLU A 83 10.62 -7.73 7.93
CA GLU A 83 10.54 -9.03 7.27
C GLU A 83 11.81 -9.39 6.47
N GLY A 84 12.80 -8.50 6.40
CA GLY A 84 14.08 -8.75 5.73
C GLY A 84 14.02 -8.74 4.20
N TRP A 85 13.06 -8.01 3.61
CA TRP A 85 12.97 -7.86 2.16
C TRP A 85 14.16 -7.12 1.59
N ASN A 86 14.59 -7.51 0.39
CA ASN A 86 15.56 -6.74 -0.35
C ASN A 86 14.88 -5.49 -0.94
N VAL A 87 15.14 -4.33 -0.36
CA VAL A 87 14.52 -3.07 -0.76
C VAL A 87 14.94 -2.56 -2.15
N LYS A 88 16.01 -3.11 -2.75
CA LYS A 88 16.47 -2.70 -4.09
C LYS A 88 15.64 -3.31 -5.21
N ASP A 89 15.27 -4.58 -5.06
CA ASP A 89 14.50 -5.34 -6.06
C ASP A 89 13.10 -5.75 -5.57
N LEU A 90 12.77 -5.35 -4.33
CA LEU A 90 11.53 -5.67 -3.61
C LEU A 90 11.24 -7.16 -3.61
N THR A 91 12.24 -7.97 -3.28
CA THR A 91 12.14 -9.43 -3.24
C THR A 91 12.00 -9.96 -1.83
N MET A 92 11.06 -10.89 -1.65
CA MET A 92 10.82 -11.58 -0.38
C MET A 92 11.97 -12.54 -0.05
N PRO A 93 12.48 -12.59 1.19
CA PRO A 93 13.57 -13.48 1.55
C PRO A 93 13.14 -14.95 1.52
N ALA A 94 14.06 -15.84 1.11
CA ALA A 94 13.78 -17.26 0.93
C ALA A 94 13.34 -17.96 2.23
N GLU A 95 13.84 -17.51 3.37
CA GLU A 95 13.48 -18.02 4.69
C GLU A 95 12.01 -17.73 5.02
N LEU A 96 11.51 -16.56 4.62
CA LEU A 96 10.11 -16.19 4.79
C LEU A 96 9.22 -17.00 3.83
N GLN A 97 9.65 -17.18 2.58
CA GLN A 97 8.96 -18.04 1.62
C GLN A 97 8.81 -19.47 2.16
N LYS A 98 9.90 -20.07 2.68
CA LYS A 98 9.88 -21.41 3.27
C LYS A 98 8.91 -21.50 4.45
N ARG A 99 8.96 -20.55 5.39
CA ARG A 99 8.05 -20.52 6.55
C ARG A 99 6.58 -20.49 6.15
N LEU A 100 6.25 -19.77 5.08
CA LEU A 100 4.88 -19.66 4.59
C LEU A 100 4.41 -20.94 3.90
N ILE A 101 5.29 -21.62 3.13
CA ILE A 101 5.03 -22.94 2.55
C ILE A 101 4.80 -23.99 3.65
N ASP A 102 5.69 -24.02 4.65
CA ASP A 102 5.61 -24.95 5.79
C ASP A 102 4.31 -24.73 6.58
N ARG A 103 3.81 -23.50 6.66
CA ARG A 103 2.52 -23.19 7.30
C ARG A 103 1.33 -23.67 6.47
N ALA A 104 1.33 -23.40 5.16
CA ALA A 104 0.24 -23.78 4.26
C ALA A 104 0.07 -25.31 4.13
N THR A 105 1.17 -26.07 4.29
CA THR A 105 1.19 -27.54 4.20
C THR A 105 0.87 -28.25 5.51
N ASN A 106 0.85 -27.55 6.64
CA ASN A 106 0.55 -28.09 7.98
C ASN A 106 -0.88 -27.78 8.48
N THR A 107 -1.77 -27.38 7.56
CA THR A 107 -3.21 -27.14 7.77
C THR A 107 -4.03 -28.07 6.90
#